data_AF-A0AA35PKA2-F1
#
_entry.id   AF-A0AA35PKA2-F1
#
_cell.length_a   1.000
_cell.length_b   1.000
_cell.length_c   1.000
_cell.angle_alpha   90.00
_cell.angle_beta   90.00
_cell.angle_gamma   90.00
#
_symmetry.space_group_name_H-M   'P 1'
#
loop_
_entity.id
_entity.type
_entity.pdbx_description
1 polymer ?
#
loop_
_entity_poly.entity_id
_entity_poly.type
_entity_poly.pdbx_seq_one_letter_code
_entity_poly.pdbx_strand_id
1 'polypeptide(L)'
;MVIHHLEDCPYCQALKKVFVDNQEIQEMCQNNFIMLNLMHETTDKNMSPDGQYVPRIMFVDPSLTVRADITGRYSNRLYTYEPQDLPVLIENMKKALRLVQTEL
;
A
#
# COMPACT_ATOMS: atom_id res chain seq x y z
N MET A 1 -1.47 2.95 -6.49
CA MET A 1 -1.19 2.06 -5.33
C MET A 1 -0.08 1.11 -5.74
N VAL A 2 0.99 1.04 -4.96
CA VAL A 2 2.17 0.24 -5.26
C VAL A 2 2.38 -0.80 -4.17
N ILE A 3 2.44 -2.07 -4.55
CA ILE A 3 2.59 -3.21 -3.65
C ILE A 3 3.93 -3.86 -3.91
N HIS A 4 4.83 -3.79 -2.93
CA HIS A 4 6.08 -4.54 -2.93
C HIS A 4 5.87 -5.85 -2.18
N HIS A 5 6.21 -6.96 -2.84
CA HIS A 5 6.02 -8.31 -2.32
C HIS A 5 7.07 -9.26 -2.90
N LEU A 6 7.23 -10.43 -2.27
CA LEU A 6 8.01 -11.54 -2.82
C LEU A 6 7.13 -12.78 -2.88
N GLU A 7 7.34 -13.65 -3.87
CA GLU A 7 6.62 -14.91 -3.97
C GLU A 7 6.94 -15.83 -2.78
N ASP A 8 8.23 -15.93 -2.43
CA ASP A 8 8.74 -16.74 -1.31
C ASP A 8 8.69 -16.00 0.04
N CYS A 9 7.59 -15.29 0.31
CA CYS A 9 7.35 -14.63 1.59
C CYS A 9 5.99 -15.06 2.20
N PRO A 10 6.00 -15.79 3.33
CA PRO A 10 4.77 -16.24 4.00
C PRO A 10 3.82 -15.08 4.37
N TYR A 11 4.36 -13.94 4.79
CA TYR A 11 3.57 -12.75 5.13
C TYR A 11 2.90 -12.13 3.89
N CYS A 12 3.61 -12.08 2.75
CA CYS A 12 3.04 -11.62 1.49
C CYS A 12 1.92 -12.53 1.01
N GLN A 13 2.12 -13.86 1.09
CA GLN A 13 1.12 -14.84 0.69
C GLN A 13 -0.14 -14.76 1.56
N ALA A 14 0.04 -14.63 2.89
CA ALA A 14 -1.07 -14.50 3.84
C ALA A 14 -1.89 -13.23 3.57
N LEU A 15 -1.23 -12.08 3.36
CA LEU A 15 -1.90 -10.83 3.03
C LEU A 15 -2.60 -10.92 1.67
N LYS A 16 -1.94 -11.47 0.65
CA LYS A 16 -2.50 -11.62 -0.70
C LYS A 16 -3.82 -12.41 -0.69
N LYS A 17 -3.90 -13.48 0.11
CA LYS A 17 -5.11 -14.29 0.22
C LYS A 17 -6.31 -13.45 0.68
N VAL A 18 -6.18 -12.79 1.83
CA VAL A 18 -7.28 -11.97 2.38
C VAL A 18 -7.55 -10.71 1.54
N PHE A 19 -6.54 -10.19 0.85
CA PHE A 19 -6.66 -9.03 -0.04
C PHE A 19 -7.50 -9.36 -1.28
N VAL A 20 -7.30 -10.54 -1.87
CA VAL A 20 -8.07 -11.02 -3.03
C VAL A 20 -9.50 -11.41 -2.64
N ASP A 21 -9.68 -12.00 -1.46
CA ASP A 21 -10.99 -12.45 -0.98
C ASP A 21 -11.90 -11.27 -0.54
N ASN A 22 -11.37 -10.07 -0.33
CA ASN A 22 -12.13 -8.92 0.14
C ASN A 22 -12.72 -8.09 -1.02
N GLN A 23 -14.04 -8.15 -1.18
CA GLN A 23 -14.75 -7.49 -2.28
C GLN A 23 -14.60 -5.95 -2.28
N GLU A 24 -14.63 -5.29 -1.12
CA GLU A 24 -14.51 -3.83 -1.03
C GLU A 24 -13.13 -3.35 -1.52
N ILE A 25 -12.06 -4.06 -1.15
CA ILE A 25 -10.71 -3.81 -1.66
C ILE A 25 -10.68 -4.02 -3.16
N GLN A 26 -11.22 -5.13 -3.68
CA GLN A 26 -11.23 -5.42 -5.11
C GLN A 26 -11.97 -4.34 -5.91
N GLU A 27 -13.12 -3.87 -5.43
CA GLU A 27 -13.88 -2.78 -6.05
C GLU A 27 -13.08 -1.47 -6.09
N MET A 28 -12.43 -1.08 -4.99
CA MET A 28 -11.56 0.11 -4.97
C MET A 28 -10.35 -0.05 -5.90
N CYS A 29 -9.72 -1.23 -5.91
CA CYS A 29 -8.57 -1.51 -6.76
C CYS A 29 -8.91 -1.40 -8.25
N GLN A 30 -10.09 -1.85 -8.65
CA GLN A 30 -10.53 -1.81 -10.05
C GLN A 30 -10.98 -0.41 -10.49
N ASN A 31 -11.71 0.31 -9.62
CA ASN A 31 -12.39 1.54 -10.02
C ASN A 31 -11.64 2.81 -9.65
N ASN A 32 -10.77 2.78 -8.64
CA ASN A 32 -10.20 4.00 -8.07
C ASN A 32 -8.67 4.05 -8.07
N PHE A 33 -7.98 2.92 -8.27
CA PHE A 33 -6.52 2.87 -8.19
C PHE A 33 -5.89 2.30 -9.46
N ILE A 34 -4.77 2.90 -9.86
CA ILE A 34 -3.79 2.23 -10.71
C ILE A 34 -2.96 1.31 -9.80
N MET A 35 -3.01 0.02 -10.07
CA MET A 35 -2.35 -1.03 -9.27
C MET A 35 -1.03 -1.42 -9.89
N LEU A 36 0.05 -1.34 -9.11
CA LEU A 36 1.38 -1.80 -9.52
C LEU A 36 1.92 -2.78 -8.48
N ASN A 37 2.19 -4.02 -8.92
CA ASN A 37 2.83 -5.04 -8.10
C ASN A 37 4.31 -5.14 -8.48
N LEU A 38 5.19 -5.00 -7.51
CA LEU A 38 6.63 -5.05 -7.70
C LEU A 38 7.24 -6.14 -6.82
N MET A 39 8.19 -6.88 -7.39
CA MET A 39 9.04 -7.81 -6.66
C MET A 39 10.48 -7.31 -6.50
N HIS A 40 10.83 -6.29 -7.29
CA HIS A 40 12.10 -5.61 -7.23
C HIS A 40 11.85 -4.16 -6.81
N GLU A 41 12.81 -3.60 -6.08
CA GLU A 41 12.77 -2.24 -5.60
C GLU A 41 12.83 -1.24 -6.76
N THR A 42 12.19 -0.07 -6.58
CA THR A 42 12.29 1.03 -7.54
C THR A 42 13.59 1.81 -7.31
N THR A 43 13.96 2.64 -8.28
CA THR A 43 15.07 3.59 -8.12
C THR A 43 14.71 4.80 -7.25
N ASP A 44 13.43 4.99 -6.97
CA ASP A 44 12.93 6.10 -6.16
C ASP A 44 13.03 5.79 -4.66
N LYS A 45 13.89 6.52 -3.97
CA LYS A 45 14.11 6.38 -2.52
C LYS A 45 12.87 6.71 -1.70
N ASN A 46 11.94 7.52 -2.22
CA ASN A 46 10.69 7.83 -1.52
C ASN A 46 9.76 6.61 -1.40
N MET A 47 10.02 5.52 -2.14
CA MET A 47 9.25 4.27 -2.09
C MET A 47 9.73 3.29 -1.02
N SER A 48 10.78 3.63 -0.27
CA SER A 48 11.32 2.84 0.85
C SER A 48 11.86 3.72 1.99
N PRO A 49 11.09 4.70 2.51
CA PRO A 49 11.61 5.71 3.45
C PRO A 49 11.97 5.11 4.82
N ASP A 50 11.40 3.97 5.20
CA ASP A 50 11.69 3.21 6.43
C ASP A 50 12.28 1.81 6.16
N GLY A 51 12.75 1.57 4.92
CA GLY A 51 13.42 0.34 4.51
C GLY A 51 12.69 -0.47 3.43
N GLN A 52 13.30 -1.59 3.06
CA GLN A 52 12.91 -2.42 1.91
C GLN A 52 12.27 -3.76 2.33
N TYR A 53 11.46 -3.75 3.40
CA TYR A 53 10.75 -4.95 3.85
C TYR A 53 9.53 -5.24 2.97
N VAL A 54 9.06 -6.48 3.01
CA VAL A 54 7.82 -6.93 2.35
C VAL A 54 6.92 -7.71 3.32
N PRO A 55 5.58 -7.68 3.16
CA PRO A 55 4.82 -6.89 2.19
C PRO A 55 4.83 -5.40 2.54
N ARG A 56 4.83 -4.54 1.51
CA ARG A 56 4.79 -3.08 1.68
C ARG A 56 3.84 -2.44 0.67
N ILE A 57 2.88 -1.67 1.16
CA ILE A 57 1.86 -1.01 0.34
C ILE A 57 2.00 0.50 0.49
N MET A 58 2.34 1.16 -0.63
CA MET A 58 2.50 2.61 -0.73
C MET A 58 1.40 3.22 -1.60
N PHE A 59 0.99 4.44 -1.25
CA PHE A 59 0.09 5.24 -2.06
C PHE A 59 0.86 6.40 -2.68
N VAL A 60 0.60 6.65 -3.96
CA VAL A 60 1.17 7.76 -4.71
C VAL A 60 0.01 8.59 -5.21
N ASP A 61 0.02 9.87 -4.88
CA ASP A 61 -0.97 10.85 -5.32
C ASP A 61 -0.75 11.17 -6.81
N PRO A 62 -1.80 11.52 -7.58
CA PRO A 62 -1.67 11.94 -8.97
C PRO A 62 -0.70 13.12 -9.19
N SER A 63 -0.41 13.92 -8.17
CA SER A 63 0.67 14.93 -8.16
C SER A 63 2.10 14.35 -8.18
N LEU A 64 2.25 13.03 -8.29
CA LEU A 64 3.50 12.28 -8.20
C LEU A 64 4.15 12.33 -6.81
N THR A 65 3.38 12.69 -5.79
CA THR A 65 3.85 12.72 -4.40
C THR A 65 3.54 11.40 -3.70
N VAL A 66 4.55 10.79 -3.09
CA VAL A 66 4.35 9.62 -2.22
C VAL A 66 3.62 10.06 -0.95
N ARG A 67 2.49 9.41 -0.64
CA ARG A 67 1.66 9.67 0.54
C ARG A 67 2.25 9.03 1.79
N ALA A 68 3.38 9.56 2.24
CA ALA A 68 4.10 9.08 3.42
C ALA A 68 3.29 9.25 4.73
N ASP A 69 2.25 10.08 4.72
CA ASP A 69 1.27 10.28 5.79
C ASP A 69 0.35 9.08 6.02
N ILE A 70 0.21 8.19 5.04
CA ILE A 70 -0.67 7.03 5.10
C ILE A 70 0.12 5.81 5.57
N THR A 71 0.07 5.54 6.88
CA THR A 71 0.80 4.44 7.53
C THR A 71 -0.14 3.38 8.10
N GLY A 72 0.34 2.14 8.15
CA GLY A 72 -0.25 1.03 8.88
C GLY A 72 -0.01 1.13 10.39
N ARG A 73 -0.08 -0.01 11.08
CA ARG A 73 -0.07 -0.07 12.55
C ARG A 73 1.31 -0.06 13.20
N TYR A 74 2.34 -0.51 12.48
CA TYR A 74 3.63 -0.84 13.07
C TYR A 74 4.60 0.35 12.94
N SER A 75 5.07 0.90 14.07
CA SER A 75 5.99 2.04 14.08
C SER A 75 7.36 1.75 13.49
N ASN A 76 7.77 0.48 13.50
CA ASN A 76 9.03 0.02 12.91
C ASN A 76 8.90 -0.45 11.44
N ARG A 77 7.67 -0.53 10.92
CA ARG A 77 7.33 -0.94 9.55
C ARG A 77 6.05 -0.23 9.13
N LEU A 78 6.18 1.06 8.82
CA LEU A 78 5.06 1.98 8.63
C LEU A 78 4.11 1.59 7.51
N TYR A 79 4.56 0.82 6.52
CA TYR A 79 3.79 0.52 5.30
C TYR A 79 3.51 -0.97 5.14
N THR A 80 3.74 -1.77 6.18
CA THR A 80 3.35 -3.19 6.20
C THR A 80 1.96 -3.38 6.79
N TYR A 81 1.30 -4.45 6.34
CA TYR A 81 -0.04 -4.83 6.77
C TYR A 81 -0.06 -6.34 6.95
N GLU A 82 -0.59 -6.81 8.08
CA GLU A 82 -0.89 -8.22 8.29
C GLU A 82 -2.35 -8.52 7.92
N PRO A 83 -2.75 -9.80 7.77
CA PRO A 83 -4.13 -10.13 7.42
C PRO A 83 -5.19 -9.53 8.35
N GLN A 84 -4.86 -9.37 9.64
CA GLN A 84 -5.72 -8.74 10.64
C GLN A 84 -5.86 -7.21 10.51
N ASP A 85 -4.98 -6.58 9.73
CA ASP A 85 -4.93 -5.13 9.52
C ASP A 85 -5.72 -4.71 8.27
N LEU A 86 -6.44 -5.65 7.64
CA LEU A 86 -7.27 -5.38 6.47
C LEU A 86 -8.24 -4.20 6.66
N PRO A 87 -8.92 -4.03 7.82
CA PRO A 87 -9.75 -2.85 8.05
C PRO A 87 -8.95 -1.53 8.01
N VAL A 88 -7.73 -1.52 8.54
CA VAL A 88 -6.84 -0.34 8.48
C VAL A 88 -6.39 -0.08 7.04
N LEU A 89 -6.09 -1.13 6.28
CA LEU A 89 -5.77 -1.00 4.86
C LEU A 89 -6.92 -0.37 4.08
N ILE A 90 -8.17 -0.79 4.32
CA ILE A 90 -9.37 -0.20 3.69
C ILE A 90 -9.50 1.27 4.05
N GLU A 91 -9.34 1.64 5.33
CA GLU A 91 -9.36 3.05 5.75
C GLU A 91 -8.27 3.86 5.06
N ASN A 92 -7.06 3.29 4.93
CA ASN A 92 -5.93 3.94 4.29
C ASN A 92 -6.13 4.09 2.77
N MET A 93 -6.73 3.10 2.11
CA MET A 93 -7.19 3.24 0.72
C MET A 93 -8.19 4.39 0.59
N LYS A 94 -9.21 4.46 1.46
CA LYS A 94 -10.18 5.57 1.47
C LYS A 94 -9.54 6.93 1.71
N LYS A 95 -8.52 7.02 2.58
CA LYS A 95 -7.72 8.23 2.79
C LYS A 95 -6.92 8.61 1.54
N ALA A 96 -6.34 7.64 0.85
CA ALA A 96 -5.58 7.86 -0.37
C ALA A 96 -6.44 8.41 -1.53
N LEU A 97 -7.75 8.13 -1.53
CA LEU A 97 -8.68 8.74 -2.48
C LEU A 97 -8.93 10.23 -2.23
N ARG A 98 -8.60 10.74 -1.04
CA ARG A 98 -8.63 12.18 -0.76
C ARG A 98 -7.31 12.76 -1.24
N LEU A 99 -7.37 13.39 -2.41
CA LEU A 99 -6.24 14.04 -3.06
C LEU A 99 -5.60 15.09 -2.15
N VAL A 100 -4.29 15.22 -2.24
CA VAL A 100 -3.57 16.30 -1.55
C VAL A 100 -4.08 17.63 -2.09
N GLN A 101 -4.57 18.51 -1.21
CA GLN A 101 -4.90 19.88 -1.60
C GLN A 101 -3.58 20.58 -1.95
N THR A 102 -3.38 20.92 -3.21
CA THR A 102 -2.40 21.93 -3.59
C THR A 102 -2.86 23.25 -2.96
N GLU A 103 -2.14 23.73 -1.95
CA GLU A 103 -2.33 25.09 -1.46
C GLU A 103 -2.22 26.04 -2.67
N LEU A 104 -3.27 26.84 -2.85
CA LEU A 104 -3.40 27.86 -3.89
C LEU A 104 -3.18 29.23 -3.24
#